data_AF-A0A1E5H0Z0-F1
#
_entry.id   AF-A0A1E5H0Z0-F1
#
_cell.length_a   1.000
_cell.length_b   1.000
_cell.length_c   1.000
_cell.angle_alpha   90.00
_cell.angle_beta   90.00
_cell.angle_gamma   90.00
#
_symmetry.space_group_name_H-M   'P 1'
#
loop_
_entity.id
_entity.type
_entity.pdbx_description
1 polymer ?
#
loop_
_entity_poly.entity_id
_entity_poly.type
_entity_poly.pdbx_seq_one_letter_code
_entity_poly.pdbx_strand_id
1 'polypeptide(L)'
;MKITDDARKIIDESSNKVELEASLEKISELLEEQKIEPTELQWTILINHVNEMIKRSKADEKMSGVDPVMFEEVSKEALMIADKVVQHIGNLPQDEMYVLSIHFEAARQNEV
;
A
#
# COMPACT_ATOMS: atom_id res chain seq x y z
N MET A 1 12.67 -0.44 7.23
CA MET A 1 11.60 -1.45 7.10
C MET A 1 12.03 -2.75 7.79
N LYS A 2 11.22 -3.30 8.72
CA LYS A 2 11.40 -4.65 9.29
C LYS A 2 10.33 -5.56 8.70
N ILE A 3 10.74 -6.63 8.01
CA ILE A 3 9.83 -7.57 7.34
C ILE A 3 10.12 -9.00 7.76
N THR A 4 9.09 -9.82 7.82
CA THR A 4 9.19 -11.27 8.09
C THR A 4 9.74 -12.04 6.89
N ASP A 5 10.07 -13.31 7.09
CA ASP A 5 10.43 -14.22 6.00
C ASP A 5 9.27 -14.41 5.00
N ASP A 6 8.02 -14.41 5.47
CA ASP A 6 6.84 -14.49 4.61
C ASP A 6 6.72 -13.28 3.70
N ALA A 7 6.91 -12.07 4.25
CA ALA A 7 6.94 -10.84 3.47
C ALA A 7 8.07 -10.84 2.43
N ARG A 8 9.26 -11.33 2.80
CA ARG A 8 10.39 -11.48 1.88
C ARG A 8 10.08 -12.45 0.74
N LYS A 9 9.44 -13.58 1.06
CA LYS A 9 9.02 -14.56 0.06
C LYS A 9 8.05 -13.96 -0.96
N ILE A 10 7.09 -13.14 -0.54
CA ILE A 10 6.17 -12.45 -1.47
C ILE A 10 6.93 -11.55 -2.44
N ILE A 11 7.94 -10.83 -1.97
CA ILE A 11 8.77 -9.95 -2.81
C ILE A 11 9.59 -10.80 -3.79
N ASP A 12 10.25 -11.84 -3.30
CA ASP A 12 11.14 -12.68 -4.09
C ASP A 12 10.40 -13.49 -5.17
N GLU A 13 9.17 -13.93 -4.89
CA GLU A 13 8.33 -14.70 -5.82
C GLU A 13 7.47 -13.82 -6.74
N SER A 14 7.47 -12.50 -6.55
CA SER A 14 6.70 -11.59 -7.41
C SER A 14 7.26 -11.55 -8.83
N SER A 15 6.40 -11.76 -9.83
CA SER A 15 6.73 -11.51 -11.24
C SER A 15 7.01 -10.04 -11.55
N ASN A 16 6.67 -9.13 -10.63
CA ASN A 16 6.85 -7.69 -10.73
C ASN A 16 7.77 -7.17 -9.62
N LYS A 17 8.79 -7.96 -9.25
CA LYS A 17 9.69 -7.68 -8.13
C LYS A 17 10.29 -6.27 -8.18
N VAL A 18 10.74 -5.83 -9.35
CA VAL A 18 11.37 -4.50 -9.51
C VAL A 18 10.38 -3.37 -9.18
N GLU A 19 9.17 -3.43 -9.72
CA GLU A 19 8.14 -2.41 -9.43
C GLU A 19 7.62 -2.49 -8.00
N LEU A 20 7.58 -3.70 -7.43
CA LEU A 20 7.20 -3.90 -6.04
C LEU A 20 8.26 -3.30 -5.10
N GLU A 21 9.54 -3.58 -5.32
CA GLU A 21 10.63 -3.00 -4.52
C GLU A 21 10.63 -1.46 -4.61
N ALA A 22 10.46 -0.89 -5.81
CA ALA A 22 10.35 0.56 -5.99
C ALA A 22 9.14 1.16 -5.24
N SER A 23 8.00 0.48 -5.28
CA SER A 23 6.79 0.91 -4.56
C SER A 23 6.98 0.82 -3.04
N LEU A 24 7.66 -0.22 -2.55
CA LEU A 24 7.94 -0.40 -1.12
C LEU A 24 8.96 0.59 -0.60
N GLU A 25 9.97 0.95 -1.39
CA GLU A 25 10.88 2.06 -1.12
C GLU A 25 10.07 3.35 -0.99
N LYS A 26 9.19 3.63 -1.97
CA LYS A 26 8.37 4.84 -1.94
C LYS A 26 7.45 4.91 -0.72
N ILE A 27 6.81 3.79 -0.38
CA ILE A 27 5.96 3.68 0.81
C ILE A 27 6.78 3.91 2.07
N SER A 28 7.98 3.33 2.16
CA SER A 28 8.84 3.48 3.34
C SER A 28 9.23 4.94 3.58
N GLU A 29 9.57 5.69 2.53
CA GLU A 29 9.85 7.13 2.62
C GLU A 29 8.64 7.91 3.16
N LEU A 30 7.45 7.65 2.59
CA LEU A 30 6.22 8.36 2.97
C LEU A 30 5.82 8.07 4.43
N LEU A 31 6.00 6.83 4.88
CA LEU A 31 5.73 6.45 6.26
C LEU A 31 6.71 7.10 7.24
N GLU A 32 7.99 7.18 6.87
CA GLU A 32 9.01 7.87 7.67
C GLU A 32 8.71 9.37 7.80
N GLU A 33 8.32 10.04 6.69
CA GLU A 33 7.88 11.44 6.71
C GLU A 33 6.71 11.69 7.68
N GLN A 34 5.79 10.73 7.78
CA GLN A 34 4.61 10.81 8.65
C GLN A 34 4.81 10.19 10.03
N LYS A 35 6.01 9.64 10.33
CA LYS A 35 6.32 8.92 11.58
C LYS A 35 5.35 7.78 11.86
N ILE A 36 4.95 7.06 10.83
CA ILE A 36 4.09 5.88 10.94
C ILE A 36 4.97 4.64 10.88
N GLU A 37 4.86 3.77 11.88
CA GLU A 37 5.64 2.52 11.96
C GLU A 37 4.72 1.31 11.89
N PRO A 38 4.54 0.69 10.71
CA PRO A 38 3.80 -0.56 10.61
C PRO A 38 4.54 -1.70 11.31
N THR A 39 3.78 -2.58 11.96
CA THR A 39 4.28 -3.85 12.50
C THR A 39 4.72 -4.79 11.36
N GLU A 40 5.48 -5.84 11.71
CA GLU A 40 5.91 -6.85 10.72
C GLU A 40 4.73 -7.54 10.01
N LEU A 41 3.62 -7.77 10.73
CA LEU A 41 2.39 -8.32 10.15
C LEU A 41 1.72 -7.32 9.20
N GLN A 42 1.62 -6.04 9.59
CA GLN A 42 1.05 -5.00 8.74
C GLN A 42 1.87 -4.81 7.46
N TRP A 43 3.20 -4.89 7.54
CA TRP A 43 4.06 -4.92 6.35
C TRP A 43 3.76 -6.10 5.44
N THR A 44 3.63 -7.32 5.98
CA THR A 44 3.31 -8.52 5.20
C THR A 44 2.01 -8.34 4.41
N ILE A 45 0.96 -7.84 5.07
CA ILE A 45 -0.36 -7.63 4.44
C ILE A 45 -0.29 -6.50 3.40
N LEU A 46 0.41 -5.40 3.70
CA LEU A 46 0.60 -4.28 2.78
C LEU A 46 1.39 -4.70 1.53
N ILE A 47 2.48 -5.44 1.69
CA ILE A 47 3.30 -5.96 0.58
C ILE A 47 2.46 -6.84 -0.34
N ASN A 48 1.65 -7.74 0.22
CA ASN A 48 0.74 -8.56 -0.57
C ASN A 48 -0.27 -7.69 -1.35
N HIS A 49 -0.86 -6.70 -0.70
CA HIS A 49 -1.84 -5.82 -1.35
C HIS A 49 -1.22 -5.01 -2.50
N VAL A 50 -0.06 -4.38 -2.28
CA VAL A 50 0.67 -3.60 -3.29
C VAL A 50 1.09 -4.48 -4.46
N ASN A 51 1.53 -5.72 -4.19
CA ASN A 51 1.85 -6.68 -5.25
C ASN A 51 0.64 -6.97 -6.16
N GLU A 52 -0.55 -7.12 -5.58
CA GLU A 52 -1.79 -7.29 -6.35
C GLU A 52 -2.21 -6.03 -7.12
N MET A 53 -2.00 -4.84 -6.55
CA MET A 53 -2.22 -3.57 -7.27
C MET A 53 -1.32 -3.47 -8.51
N ILE A 54 -0.04 -3.80 -8.38
CA ILE A 54 0.90 -3.79 -9.51
C ILE A 54 0.50 -4.81 -10.59
N LYS A 55 0.03 -6.00 -10.19
CA LYS A 55 -0.48 -6.99 -11.15
C LYS A 55 -1.67 -6.44 -11.94
N ARG A 56 -2.65 -5.82 -11.26
CA ARG A 56 -3.80 -5.18 -11.92
C ARG A 56 -3.37 -4.06 -12.87
N SER A 57 -2.49 -3.18 -12.40
CA SER A 57 -1.91 -2.09 -13.21
C SER A 57 -1.29 -2.62 -14.51
N LYS A 58 -0.49 -3.69 -14.45
CA LYS A 58 0.13 -4.28 -15.66
C LYS A 58 -0.84 -5.06 -16.55
N ALA A 59 -1.89 -5.64 -15.98
CA ALA A 59 -2.90 -6.39 -16.71
C ALA A 59 -3.99 -5.50 -17.34
N ASP A 60 -3.95 -4.18 -17.09
CA ASP A 60 -5.03 -3.23 -17.41
C ASP A 60 -6.39 -3.64 -16.78
N GLU A 61 -6.31 -4.35 -15.65
CA GLU A 61 -7.47 -4.77 -14.88
C GLU A 61 -7.86 -3.68 -13.89
N LYS A 62 -9.16 -3.43 -13.76
CA LYS A 62 -9.69 -2.41 -12.86
C LYS A 62 -10.41 -3.08 -11.70
N MET A 63 -10.11 -2.65 -10.48
CA MET A 63 -10.93 -2.98 -9.33
C MET A 63 -12.35 -2.41 -9.50
N SER A 64 -13.34 -3.14 -9.02
CA SER A 64 -14.70 -2.58 -8.85
C SER A 64 -14.64 -1.36 -7.95
N GLY A 65 -15.21 -0.24 -8.38
CA GLY A 65 -15.22 1.00 -7.59
C GLY A 65 -15.80 0.78 -6.19
N VAL A 66 -15.28 1.52 -5.22
CA VAL A 66 -15.74 1.52 -3.84
C VAL A 66 -16.48 2.83 -3.54
N ASP A 67 -17.37 2.81 -2.55
CA ASP A 67 -18.07 4.03 -2.12
C ASP A 67 -17.15 4.86 -1.19
N PRO A 68 -16.74 6.09 -1.58
CA PRO A 68 -15.88 6.93 -0.75
C PRO A 68 -16.45 7.24 0.63
N VAL A 69 -17.79 7.21 0.79
CA VAL A 69 -18.45 7.45 2.08
C VAL A 69 -18.01 6.44 3.14
N MET A 70 -17.63 5.21 2.74
CA MET A 70 -17.11 4.20 3.67
C MET A 70 -15.74 4.56 4.27
N PHE A 71 -15.06 5.58 3.72
CA PHE A 71 -13.70 5.96 4.10
C PHE A 71 -13.64 7.38 4.73
N GLU A 72 -14.78 7.97 5.09
CA GLU A 72 -14.84 9.32 5.69
C GLU A 72 -14.11 9.42 7.04
N GLU A 73 -13.99 8.31 7.77
CA GLU A 73 -13.28 8.26 9.05
C GLU A 73 -11.75 8.03 8.89
N VAL A 74 -11.28 7.75 7.67
CA VAL A 74 -9.85 7.58 7.40
C VAL A 74 -9.14 8.93 7.49
N SER A 75 -7.98 8.96 8.14
CA SER A 75 -7.21 10.19 8.27
C SER A 75 -6.75 10.75 6.91
N LYS A 76 -6.61 12.07 6.83
CA LYS A 76 -6.11 12.75 5.63
C LYS A 76 -4.70 12.31 5.29
N GLU A 77 -3.90 12.00 6.32
CA GLU A 77 -2.53 11.50 6.20
C GLU A 77 -2.52 10.13 5.51
N ALA A 78 -3.36 9.19 5.96
CA ALA A 78 -3.47 7.86 5.34
C ALA A 78 -3.97 7.93 3.90
N LEU A 79 -4.98 8.76 3.62
CA LEU A 79 -5.48 9.00 2.27
C LEU A 79 -4.41 9.63 1.37
N MET A 80 -3.65 10.61 1.87
CA MET A 80 -2.56 11.24 1.13
C MET A 80 -1.45 10.25 0.78
N ILE A 81 -1.05 9.39 1.72
CA ILE A 81 -0.03 8.36 1.44
C ILE A 81 -0.57 7.42 0.35
N ALA A 82 -1.80 6.95 0.47
CA ALA A 82 -2.40 6.04 -0.52
C ALA A 82 -2.52 6.66 -1.92
N ASP A 83 -2.93 7.93 -2.02
CA ASP A 83 -2.96 8.67 -3.29
C ASP A 83 -1.58 8.69 -3.94
N LYS A 84 -0.54 9.11 -3.20
CA LYS A 84 0.84 9.17 -3.72
C LYS A 84 1.34 7.80 -4.20
N VAL A 85 0.96 6.72 -3.53
CA VAL A 85 1.34 5.35 -3.91
C VAL A 85 0.60 4.91 -5.18
N VAL A 86 -0.70 5.16 -5.29
CA VAL A 86 -1.49 4.86 -6.51
C VAL A 86 -0.93 5.64 -7.71
N GLN A 87 -0.61 6.92 -7.53
CA GLN A 87 0.02 7.75 -8.56
C GLN A 87 1.42 7.25 -8.94
N HIS A 88 2.20 6.75 -7.97
CA HIS A 88 3.51 6.16 -8.23
C HIS A 88 3.44 4.86 -9.03
N ILE A 89 2.51 3.95 -8.68
CA ILE A 89 2.31 2.69 -9.42
C ILE A 89 1.79 2.98 -10.84
N GLY A 90 0.86 3.93 -10.97
CA GLY A 90 0.27 4.30 -12.25
C GLY A 90 -0.65 3.22 -12.82
N ASN A 91 -1.35 3.57 -13.90
CA ASN A 91 -2.34 2.72 -14.57
C ASN A 91 -3.35 2.03 -13.62
N LEU A 92 -3.77 2.75 -12.58
CA LEU A 92 -4.76 2.28 -11.61
C LEU A 92 -5.93 3.27 -11.54
N PRO A 93 -7.16 2.79 -11.31
CA PRO A 93 -8.25 3.66 -10.89
C PRO A 93 -7.89 4.40 -9.61
N GLN A 94 -8.29 5.67 -9.52
CA GLN A 94 -8.04 6.48 -8.32
C GLN A 94 -8.65 5.84 -7.06
N ASP A 95 -9.79 5.17 -7.20
CA ASP A 95 -10.54 4.54 -6.10
C ASP A 95 -9.74 3.46 -5.35
N GLU A 96 -8.68 2.90 -5.96
CA GLU A 96 -7.75 1.95 -5.30
C GLU A 96 -7.12 2.57 -4.03
N MET A 97 -6.97 3.89 -4.00
CA MET A 97 -6.40 4.61 -2.86
C MET A 97 -7.20 4.38 -1.57
N TYR A 98 -8.52 4.19 -1.68
CA TYR A 98 -9.39 4.08 -0.51
C TYR A 98 -9.09 2.79 0.26
N VAL A 99 -9.04 1.65 -0.42
CA VAL A 99 -8.72 0.37 0.23
C VAL A 99 -7.28 0.35 0.73
N LEU A 100 -6.35 0.88 -0.07
CA LEU A 100 -4.95 1.00 0.34
C LEU A 100 -4.79 1.87 1.60
N SER A 101 -5.56 2.95 1.74
CA SER A 101 -5.47 3.88 2.88
C SER A 101 -5.71 3.20 4.23
N ILE A 102 -6.48 2.12 4.28
CA ILE A 102 -6.75 1.36 5.51
C ILE A 102 -5.47 0.76 6.09
N HIS A 103 -4.51 0.36 5.25
CA HIS A 103 -3.23 -0.16 5.73
C HIS A 103 -2.43 0.91 6.49
N PHE A 104 -2.46 2.14 5.98
CA PHE A 104 -1.76 3.27 6.60
C PHE A 104 -2.50 3.78 7.83
N GLU A 105 -3.83 3.80 7.79
CA GLU A 105 -4.65 4.16 8.95
C GLU A 105 -4.44 3.19 10.11
N ALA A 106 -4.46 1.88 9.84
CA ALA A 106 -4.20 0.86 10.86
C ALA A 106 -2.81 0.99 11.45
N ALA A 107 -1.77 1.24 10.63
CA ALA A 107 -0.41 1.44 11.11
C ALA A 107 -0.25 2.74 11.93
N ARG A 108 -0.96 3.81 11.55
CA ARG A 108 -0.97 5.10 12.27
C ARG A 108 -1.56 4.96 13.68
N GLN A 109 -2.48 4.02 13.87
CA GLN A 109 -3.16 3.75 15.13
C GLN A 109 -2.39 2.77 16.04
N ASN A 110 -1.20 2.31 15.63
CA ASN A 110 -0.37 1.47 16.49
C ASN A 110 -0.03 2.19 17.79
N GLU A 111 -0.10 1.46 18.91
CA GLU A 111 0.44 1.93 20.18
C GLU A 111 1.97 1.92 20.09
N VAL A 112 2.60 3.06 20.45
CA VAL A 112 4.06 3.28 20.38
C VAL A 112 4.75 2.83 21.65
#